data_AF-A0A9D9XYT8-F1
#
_entry.id   AF-A0A9D9XYT8-F1
#
_cell.length_a   1.000
_cell.length_b   1.000
_cell.length_c   1.000
_cell.angle_alpha   90.00
_cell.angle_beta   90.00
_cell.angle_gamma   90.00
#
_symmetry.space_group_name_H-M   'P 1'
#
loop_
_entity.id
_entity.type
_entity.pdbx_description
1 polymer ?
#
loop_
_entity_poly.entity_id
_entity_poly.type
_entity_poly.pdbx_seq_one_letter_code
_entity_poly.pdbx_strand_id
1 'polypeptide(L)' 'MSKTLQTSSYITSKEAKKVLKVSDCHLAHMRMEGKLPFVKKGNAYMYETLGLDIELEKRKDINGD' A
#
# COMPACT_ATOMS: atom_id res chain seq x y z
N MET A 1 21.00 -12.13 -2.47
CA MET A 1 20.56 -10.73 -2.66
C MET A 1 20.25 -10.15 -1.29
N SER A 2 21.16 -9.33 -0.78
CA SER A 2 21.10 -8.63 0.51
C SER A 2 19.91 -7.66 0.50
N LYS A 3 18.85 -7.97 1.23
CA LYS A 3 17.69 -7.08 1.38
C LYS A 3 18.08 -6.00 2.38
N THR A 4 18.69 -4.92 1.88
CA THR A 4 19.01 -3.70 2.63
C THR A 4 17.77 -3.28 3.43
N LEU A 5 17.95 -2.96 4.72
CA LEU A 5 16.89 -2.47 5.59
C LEU A 5 16.21 -1.27 4.92
N GLN A 6 15.06 -1.51 4.29
CA GLN A 6 14.19 -0.44 3.83
C GLN A 6 13.50 0.10 5.09
N THR A 7 13.76 1.36 5.40
CA THR A 7 13.11 2.08 6.48
C THR A 7 11.61 2.15 6.17
N SER A 8 10.83 1.18 6.69
CA SER A 8 9.38 1.14 6.56
C SER A 8 8.78 2.45 7.06
N SER A 9 8.46 3.34 6.13
CA SER A 9 7.75 4.58 6.44
C SER A 9 6.26 4.31 6.40
N TYR A 10 5.59 4.76 7.45
CA TYR A 10 4.14 4.70 7.52
C TYR A 10 3.55 5.97 6.94
N ILE A 11 2.75 5.83 5.89
CA ILE A 11 2.12 6.95 5.19
C ILE A 11 0.60 6.93 5.39
N THR A 12 -0.05 8.09 5.27
CA THR A 12 -1.51 8.17 5.46
C THR A 12 -2.26 7.60 4.26
N SER A 13 -3.57 7.35 4.41
CA SER A 13 -4.44 6.94 3.29
C SER A 13 -4.35 7.87 2.08
N LYS A 14 -4.09 9.17 2.27
CA LYS A 14 -3.96 10.12 1.16
C LYS A 14 -2.72 9.83 0.32
N GLU A 15 -1.58 9.68 0.99
CA GLU A 15 -0.31 9.36 0.34
C GLU A 15 -0.34 7.95 -0.27
N ALA A 16 -0.92 6.98 0.45
CA ALA A 16 -1.09 5.62 -0.04
C ALA A 16 -1.81 5.58 -1.40
N LYS A 17 -2.91 6.33 -1.55
CA LYS A 17 -3.63 6.47 -2.82
C LYS A 17 -2.77 7.06 -3.93
N LYS A 18 -1.93 8.04 -3.60
CA LYS A 18 -1.03 8.71 -4.57
C LYS A 18 0.07 7.78 -5.04
N VAL A 19 0.64 6.99 -4.13
CA VAL A 19 1.66 5.97 -4.44
C VAL A 19 1.03 4.85 -5.28
N LEU A 20 -0.04 4.24 -4.77
CA LEU A 20 -0.75 3.14 -5.44
C LEU A 20 -1.47 3.57 -6.73
N LYS A 21 -1.63 4.88 -6.96
CA LYS A 21 -2.48 5.48 -8.01
C LYS A 21 -3.87 4.85 -8.07
N VAL A 22 -4.49 4.65 -6.90
CA VAL A 22 -5.84 4.08 -6.78
C VAL A 22 -6.84 5.05 -6.17
N SER A 23 -8.12 4.81 -6.47
CA SER A 23 -9.25 5.48 -5.83
C SER A 23 -9.43 5.04 -4.38
N ASP A 24 -10.14 5.84 -3.58
CA ASP A 24 -10.47 5.55 -2.18
C ASP A 24 -11.23 4.23 -1.98
N CYS A 25 -12.22 3.94 -2.85
CA CYS A 25 -12.91 2.66 -2.88
C CYS A 25 -11.92 1.51 -3.03
N HIS A 26 -11.04 1.56 -4.03
CA HIS A 26 -10.05 0.52 -4.28
C HIS A 26 -9.09 0.33 -3.09
N LEU A 27 -8.62 1.43 -2.49
CA LEU A 27 -7.77 1.35 -1.30
C LEU A 27 -8.49 0.67 -0.13
N ALA A 28 -9.77 0.97 0.07
CA ALA A 28 -10.59 0.35 1.11
C ALA A 28 -10.79 -1.16 0.86
N HIS A 29 -11.01 -1.57 -0.40
CA HIS A 29 -11.08 -2.98 -0.79
C HIS A 29 -9.78 -3.69 -0.44
N MET A 30 -8.62 -3.17 -0.86
CA MET A 30 -7.33 -3.80 -0.56
C MET A 30 -7.05 -3.94 0.94
N ARG A 31 -7.46 -2.93 1.72
CA ARG A 31 -7.39 -2.99 3.19
C ARG A 31 -8.29 -4.09 3.74
N MET A 32 -9.52 -4.21 3.24
CA MET A 32 -10.48 -5.23 3.68
C MET A 32 -10.08 -6.65 3.24
N GLU A 33 -9.47 -6.78 2.08
CA GLU A 33 -8.91 -8.02 1.57
C GLU A 33 -7.60 -8.43 2.29
N GLY A 34 -7.04 -7.56 3.15
CA GLY A 34 -5.81 -7.83 3.89
C GLY A 34 -4.55 -7.79 3.02
N LYS A 35 -4.62 -7.16 1.84
CA LYS A 35 -3.51 -7.11 0.88
C LYS A 35 -2.46 -6.04 1.19
N LEU A 36 -2.85 -5.01 1.94
CA LEU A 36 -1.95 -3.92 2.32
C LEU A 36 -1.63 -3.98 3.81
N PRO A 37 -0.35 -4.03 4.21
CA PRO A 37 0.03 -3.87 5.60
C PRO A 37 -0.29 -2.45 6.07
N PHE A 38 -1.12 -2.36 7.09
CA PHE A 38 -1.50 -1.11 7.73
C PHE A 38 -1.31 -1.21 9.25
N VAL A 39 -1.01 -0.08 9.86
CA VAL A 39 -0.98 0.11 11.31
C VAL A 39 -2.00 1.19 11.69
N LYS A 40 -2.76 0.94 12.75
CA LYS A 40 -3.65 1.93 13.33
C LYS A 40 -2.91 2.65 14.46
N LYS A 41 -2.63 3.94 14.27
CA LYS A 41 -2.00 4.79 15.30
C LYS A 41 -3.05 5.75 15.86
N GLY A 42 -3.66 5.36 16.97
CA GLY A 42 -4.79 6.09 17.56
C GLY A 42 -6.02 6.05 16.65
N ASN A 43 -6.44 7.22 16.13
CA ASN A 43 -7.58 7.33 15.21
C ASN A 43 -7.18 7.34 13.72
N ALA A 44 -5.88 7.29 13.41
CA ALA A 44 -5.37 7.33 12.05
C ALA A 44 -4.93 5.94 11.57
N TYR A 45 -5.25 5.62 10.32
CA TYR A 45 -4.69 4.47 9.61
C TYR A 45 -3.46 4.92 8.83
N MET A 46 -2.36 4.22 9.05
CA MET A 46 -1.12 4.42 8.32
C MET A 46 -0.77 3.13 7.59
N TYR A 47 -0.25 3.25 6.37
CA TYR A 47 0.09 2.13 5.50
C TYR A 47 1.60 2.07 5.34
N GLU A 48 2.14 0.86 5.34
CA GLU A 48 3.58 0.68 5.16
C GLU A 48 3.96 0.84 3.69
N THR A 49 4.89 1.76 3.40
CA THR A 49 5.38 2.00 2.03
C THR A 49 5.91 0.75 1.36
N LEU A 50 6.56 -0.13 2.13
CA LEU A 50 7.14 -1.38 1.66
C LEU A 50 6.08 -2.31 1.08
N GLY A 51 4.98 -2.52 1.82
CA GLY A 51 3.88 -3.36 1.34
C GLY A 51 3.11 -2.75 0.17
N LEU A 52 3.05 -1.42 0.09
CA LEU A 52 2.46 -0.73 -1.07
C LEU A 52 3.25 -0.97 -2.35
N ASP A 53 4.58 -0.94 -2.27
CA ASP A 53 5.48 -1.17 -3.41
C ASP A 53 5.30 -2.60 -3.97
N ILE A 54 5.31 -3.59 -3.08
CA ILE A 54 5.10 -5.01 -3.44
C ILE A 54 3.76 -5.20 -4.17
N GLU A 55 2.72 -4.53 -3.72
CA GLU A 55 1.38 -4.66 -4.29
C GLU A 55 1.21 -3.84 -5.59
N LEU A 56 1.93 -2.73 -5.74
CA LEU A 56 2.03 -2.00 -6.99
C LEU A 56 2.67 -2.84 -8.09
N GLU A 57 3.73 -3.59 -7.76
CA GLU A 57 4.41 -4.46 -8.71
C GLU A 57 3.47 -5.56 -9.21
N LYS A 58 2.70 -6.19 -8.32
CA LYS A 58 1.73 -7.26 -8.66
C LYS A 58 0.62 -6.83 -9.62
N ARG A 59 0.31 -5.54 -9.69
CA ARG A 59 -0.75 -4.99 -10.54
C ARG A 59 -0.33 -4.67 -11.95
N LYS A 60 0.97 -4.59 -12.23
CA LYS A 60 1.46 -4.30 -13.58
C LYS A 60 1.20 -5.44 -14.56
N ASP A 61 0.94 -6.64 -14.07
CA ASP A 61 0.72 -7.83 -14.89
C ASP A 61 -0.72 -8.02 -15.41
N ILE A 62 -1.69 -7.18 -15.01
CA ILE A 62 -3.13 -7.44 -15.28
C ILE A 62 -3.87 -6.41 -16.13
N ASN A 63 -3.22 -5.34 -16.62
CA ASN A 63 -3.85 -4.45 -17.61
C ASN A 63 -3.30 -4.76 -19.01
N GLY A 64 -3.66 -5.94 -19.51
CA GLY A 64 -3.65 -6.24 -20.94
C GLY A 64 -5.09 -6.50 -21.36
N ASP A 65 -5.78 -5.45 -21.82
CA ASP A 65 -6.89 -5.52 -22.76
C ASP A 65 -6.75 -4.34 -23.73
#